data_AF-A0A1N7HDX4-F1
#
_entry.id   AF-A0A1N7HDX4-F1
#
_cell.length_a   1.000
_cell.length_b   1.000
_cell.length_c   1.000
_cell.angle_alpha   90.00
_cell.angle_beta   90.00
_cell.angle_gamma   90.00
#
_symmetry.space_group_name_H-M   'P 1'
#
loop_
_entity.id
_entity.type
_entity.pdbx_description
1 polymer ?
#
loop_
_entity_poly.entity_id
_entity_poly.type
_entity_poly.pdbx_seq_one_letter_code
_entity_poly.pdbx_strand_id
1 'polypeptide(L)'
;MPARTPDDVVEQWRAARDAGVEDFDIAQRWGVSPSTVIRRLADLDARTNGSRPPRQPTGWERLRTLVEAAVPGSYLGTAEELAAHTGLAAGSVWKRMRSLAAANLVVAAHGGGGGYWRAVQGFTPAQVQTRYELHELADEIDTHLDALTRAELRAIAAQLRVIGDRPAAGQSPVRVTDQMVTAWRAELEAGASVREVADRWQVARETVQRHVGPTGRVSGRRIDPAVVDEWRTAIAAGASVQDIADKWGVSKSAVQRHLGPQGVPPGPAPDPQVTVDDAVAAFERTGTILGAARDLGVGEMKIRTRLWKAGILPHHPVDRDRER
;
A
#
# COMPACT_ATOMS: atom_id res chain seq x y z
N MET A 1 -26.94 -32.50 14.03
CA MET A 1 -26.28 -33.54 14.84
C MET A 1 -25.05 -32.90 15.50
N PRO A 2 -24.87 -32.98 16.82
CA PRO A 2 -23.70 -32.39 17.46
C PRO A 2 -22.41 -33.01 16.90
N ALA A 3 -21.38 -32.20 16.74
CA ALA A 3 -20.06 -32.66 16.31
C ALA A 3 -19.54 -33.67 17.34
N ARG A 4 -19.38 -34.93 16.94
CA ARG A 4 -18.81 -35.97 17.80
C ARG A 4 -17.34 -35.64 18.05
N THR A 5 -16.95 -35.54 19.31
CA THR A 5 -15.54 -35.40 19.64
C THR A 5 -14.80 -36.70 19.30
N PRO A 6 -13.47 -36.65 19.08
CA PRO A 6 -12.68 -37.87 18.87
C PRO A 6 -12.84 -38.89 20.00
N ASP A 7 -13.07 -38.44 21.24
CA ASP A 7 -13.22 -39.31 22.40
C ASP A 7 -14.61 -40.00 22.41
N ASP A 8 -15.68 -39.32 21.96
CA ASP A 8 -17.01 -39.94 21.81
C ASP A 8 -17.02 -41.11 20.82
N VAL A 9 -16.13 -41.07 19.82
CA VAL A 9 -15.99 -42.13 18.83
C VAL A 9 -15.27 -43.34 19.44
N VAL A 10 -14.25 -43.12 20.27
CA VAL A 10 -13.51 -44.21 20.91
C VAL A 10 -14.37 -44.92 21.97
N GLU A 11 -15.23 -44.19 22.70
CA GLU A 11 -16.20 -44.80 23.61
C GLU A 11 -17.25 -45.67 22.86
N GLN A 12 -17.65 -45.26 21.65
CA GLN A 12 -18.51 -46.11 20.80
C GLN A 12 -17.80 -47.38 20.33
N TRP A 13 -16.48 -47.30 20.06
CA TRP A 13 -15.68 -48.48 19.75
C TRP A 13 -15.59 -49.43 20.96
N ARG A 14 -15.43 -48.88 22.17
CA ARG A 14 -15.42 -49.67 23.41
C ARG A 14 -16.74 -50.40 23.61
N ALA A 15 -17.86 -49.67 23.51
CA ALA A 15 -19.19 -50.26 23.64
C ALA A 15 -19.46 -51.37 22.59
N ALA A 16 -18.97 -51.21 21.36
CA ALA A 16 -19.08 -52.25 20.34
C ALA A 16 -18.25 -53.50 20.69
N ARG A 17 -17.03 -53.31 21.20
CA ARG A 17 -16.17 -54.41 21.66
C ARG A 17 -16.76 -55.15 22.87
N ASP A 18 -17.31 -54.41 23.82
CA ASP A 18 -18.00 -54.97 25.00
C ASP A 18 -19.27 -55.75 24.58
N ALA A 19 -19.87 -55.41 23.44
CA ALA A 19 -20.96 -56.16 22.81
C ALA A 19 -20.49 -57.35 21.96
N GLY A 20 -19.19 -57.66 21.93
CA GLY A 20 -18.62 -58.80 21.21
C GLY A 20 -18.33 -58.55 19.72
N VAL A 21 -18.32 -57.31 19.26
CA VAL A 21 -17.91 -56.97 17.89
C VAL A 21 -16.39 -57.01 17.79
N GLU A 22 -15.87 -57.73 16.80
CA GLU A 22 -14.42 -57.85 16.56
C GLU A 22 -13.80 -56.52 16.13
N ASP A 23 -12.54 -56.27 16.54
CA ASP A 23 -11.83 -55.01 16.29
C ASP A 23 -11.74 -54.67 14.78
N PHE A 24 -11.71 -55.70 13.92
CA PHE A 24 -11.70 -55.53 12.46
C PHE A 24 -13.03 -54.96 11.94
N ASP A 25 -14.15 -55.44 12.45
CA ASP A 25 -15.48 -54.97 12.04
C ASP A 25 -15.76 -53.55 12.56
N ILE A 26 -15.26 -53.24 13.76
CA ILE A 26 -15.24 -51.86 14.28
C ILE A 26 -14.40 -50.97 13.36
N ALA A 27 -13.22 -51.43 12.93
CA ALA A 27 -12.37 -50.64 12.03
C ALA A 27 -13.06 -50.36 10.69
N GLN A 28 -13.66 -51.38 10.08
CA GLN A 28 -14.38 -51.25 8.82
C GLN A 28 -15.60 -50.31 8.93
N ARG A 29 -16.39 -50.44 10.00
CA ARG A 29 -17.60 -49.64 10.20
C ARG A 29 -17.31 -48.14 10.39
N TRP A 30 -16.15 -47.79 10.95
CA TRP A 30 -15.75 -46.40 11.16
C TRP A 30 -14.68 -45.90 10.18
N GLY A 31 -14.30 -46.70 9.17
CA GLY A 31 -13.35 -46.29 8.13
C GLY A 31 -11.94 -46.00 8.65
N VAL A 32 -11.49 -46.75 9.66
CA VAL A 32 -10.15 -46.63 10.26
C VAL A 32 -9.39 -47.95 10.14
N SER A 33 -8.08 -47.95 10.41
CA SER A 33 -7.31 -49.20 10.43
C SER A 33 -7.54 -50.00 11.73
N PRO A 34 -7.53 -51.35 11.69
CA PRO A 34 -7.65 -52.18 12.90
C PRO A 34 -6.61 -51.83 13.98
N SER A 35 -5.36 -51.56 13.58
CA SER A 35 -4.31 -51.11 14.52
C SER A 35 -4.66 -49.81 15.24
N THR A 36 -5.45 -48.92 14.60
CA THR A 36 -5.92 -47.69 15.24
C THR A 36 -6.95 -47.99 16.32
N VAL A 37 -7.89 -48.90 16.07
CA VAL A 37 -8.90 -49.34 17.04
C VAL A 37 -8.20 -49.97 18.25
N ILE A 38 -7.35 -50.98 18.02
CA ILE A 38 -6.61 -51.70 19.07
C ILE A 38 -5.82 -50.73 19.94
N ARG A 39 -5.03 -49.84 19.31
CA ARG A 39 -4.20 -48.87 20.04
C ARG A 39 -5.02 -47.89 20.87
N ARG A 40 -6.14 -47.39 20.31
CA ARG A 40 -6.99 -46.40 20.99
C ARG A 40 -7.78 -47.03 22.15
N LEU A 41 -8.27 -48.25 21.99
CA LEU A 41 -8.93 -48.98 23.08
C LEU A 41 -7.94 -49.35 24.18
N ALA A 42 -6.74 -49.83 23.84
CA ALA A 42 -5.70 -50.08 24.84
C ALA A 42 -5.29 -48.81 25.61
N ASP A 43 -5.18 -47.67 24.92
CA ASP A 43 -4.92 -46.37 25.57
C ASP A 43 -6.09 -45.94 26.48
N LEU A 44 -7.33 -46.22 26.10
CA LEU A 44 -8.53 -45.92 26.91
C LEU A 44 -8.60 -46.81 28.16
N ASP A 45 -8.37 -48.12 28.00
CA ASP A 45 -8.35 -49.09 29.11
C ASP A 45 -7.24 -48.77 30.11
N ALA A 46 -6.06 -48.38 29.62
CA ALA A 46 -4.93 -47.99 30.47
C ALA A 46 -5.23 -46.73 31.31
N ARG A 47 -6.04 -45.79 30.79
CA ARG A 47 -6.51 -44.61 31.54
C ARG A 47 -7.58 -44.99 32.56
N THR A 48 -8.52 -45.85 32.17
CA THR A 48 -9.66 -46.24 33.00
C THR A 48 -9.22 -47.09 34.19
N ASN A 49 -8.24 -47.97 34.00
CA ASN A 49 -7.73 -48.88 35.03
C ASN A 49 -6.67 -48.23 35.95
N GLY A 50 -6.46 -46.91 35.86
CA GLY A 50 -5.50 -46.18 36.70
C GLY A 50 -4.05 -46.63 36.57
N SER A 51 -3.73 -47.51 35.62
CA SER A 51 -2.44 -48.20 35.53
C SER A 51 -1.39 -47.37 34.78
N ARG A 52 -1.83 -46.31 34.08
CA ARG A 52 -0.95 -45.38 33.38
C ARG A 52 -1.13 -43.99 33.97
N PRO A 53 -0.05 -43.30 34.40
CA PRO A 53 -0.15 -41.91 34.81
C PRO A 53 -0.76 -41.09 33.67
N PRO A 54 -1.55 -40.04 33.99
CA PRO A 54 -2.19 -39.22 32.99
C PRO A 54 -1.14 -38.75 31.98
N ARG A 55 -1.45 -38.89 30.69
CA ARG A 55 -0.55 -38.47 29.62
C ARG A 55 -0.21 -37.00 29.86
N GLN A 56 1.07 -36.71 30.06
CA GLN A 56 1.54 -35.33 30.13
C GLN A 56 1.10 -34.61 28.85
N PRO A 57 0.43 -33.45 28.95
CA PRO A 57 -0.01 -32.72 27.78
C PRO A 57 1.19 -32.37 26.91
N THR A 58 1.04 -32.57 25.61
CA THR A 58 2.05 -32.17 24.63
C THR A 58 2.26 -30.66 24.67
N GLY A 59 3.40 -30.19 24.19
CA GLY A 59 3.66 -28.75 24.14
C GLY A 59 2.60 -27.99 23.32
N TRP A 60 2.02 -28.62 22.30
CA TRP A 60 0.90 -28.04 21.55
C TRP A 60 -0.39 -27.95 22.37
N GLU A 61 -0.76 -29.00 23.11
CA GLU A 61 -1.92 -28.98 23.99
C GLU A 61 -1.77 -27.90 25.07
N ARG A 62 -0.58 -27.79 25.68
CA ARG A 62 -0.28 -26.71 26.64
C ARG A 62 -0.43 -25.32 26.02
N LEU A 63 0.13 -25.10 24.82
CA LEU A 63 0.03 -23.81 24.13
C LEU A 63 -1.44 -23.46 23.84
N ARG A 64 -2.23 -24.43 23.34
CA ARG A 64 -3.64 -24.21 23.04
C ARG A 64 -4.44 -23.90 24.29
N THR A 65 -4.26 -24.66 25.37
CA THR A 65 -4.92 -24.40 26.66
C THR A 65 -4.57 -23.03 27.20
N LEU A 66 -3.31 -22.58 27.06
CA LEU A 66 -2.89 -21.24 27.46
C LEU A 66 -3.62 -20.15 26.67
N VAL A 67 -3.79 -20.31 25.35
CA VAL A 67 -4.55 -19.36 24.52
C VAL A 67 -6.04 -19.38 24.85
N GLU A 68 -6.64 -20.56 25.03
CA GLU A 68 -8.07 -20.71 25.36
C GLU A 68 -8.42 -20.16 26.75
N ALA A 69 -7.49 -20.23 27.71
CA ALA A 69 -7.68 -19.71 29.05
C ALA A 69 -7.38 -18.20 29.18
N ALA A 70 -6.77 -17.59 28.16
CA ALA A 70 -6.35 -16.21 28.22
C ALA A 70 -7.52 -15.23 28.08
N VAL A 71 -7.54 -14.20 28.93
CA VAL A 71 -8.51 -13.11 28.83
C VAL A 71 -8.28 -12.37 27.50
N PRO A 72 -9.32 -12.04 26.72
CA PRO A 72 -9.17 -11.26 25.50
C PRO A 72 -8.36 -9.97 25.72
N GLY A 73 -7.43 -9.70 24.81
CA GLY A 73 -6.50 -8.56 24.87
C GLY A 73 -5.28 -8.77 25.76
N SER A 74 -5.23 -9.84 26.56
CA SER A 74 -4.10 -10.15 27.43
C SER A 74 -2.85 -10.55 26.63
N TYR A 75 -1.70 -10.24 27.21
CA TYR A 75 -0.40 -10.61 26.71
C TYR A 75 -0.17 -12.12 26.90
N LEU A 76 0.20 -12.81 25.82
CA LEU A 76 0.49 -14.25 25.86
C LEU A 76 1.98 -14.55 25.96
N GLY A 77 2.84 -13.66 25.46
CA GLY A 77 4.29 -13.87 25.43
C GLY A 77 4.92 -13.65 24.07
N THR A 78 6.25 -13.57 24.06
CA THR A 78 7.06 -13.76 22.85
C THR A 78 7.11 -15.25 22.45
N ALA A 79 7.67 -15.54 21.27
CA ALA A 79 7.81 -16.93 20.83
C ALA A 79 8.76 -17.72 21.76
N GLU A 80 9.77 -17.07 22.32
CA GLU A 80 10.76 -17.63 23.24
C GLU A 80 10.15 -17.93 24.61
N GLU A 81 9.36 -17.00 25.16
CA GLU A 81 8.67 -17.20 26.44
C GLU A 81 7.65 -18.34 26.35
N LEU A 82 6.87 -18.36 25.27
CA LEU A 82 5.91 -19.43 24.99
C LEU A 82 6.61 -20.77 24.75
N ALA A 83 7.78 -20.77 24.11
CA ALA A 83 8.60 -21.96 23.93
C ALA A 83 9.07 -22.52 25.28
N ALA A 84 9.57 -21.66 26.18
CA ALA A 84 9.97 -22.04 27.52
C ALA A 84 8.79 -22.62 28.33
N HIS A 85 7.60 -22.01 28.24
CA HIS A 85 6.42 -22.46 28.97
C HIS A 85 5.86 -23.79 28.45
N THR A 86 5.90 -24.00 27.13
CA THR A 86 5.26 -25.16 26.49
C THR A 86 6.21 -26.33 26.26
N GLY A 87 7.53 -26.10 26.32
CA GLY A 87 8.56 -27.06 25.93
C GLY A 87 8.65 -27.28 24.42
N LEU A 88 8.07 -26.39 23.62
CA LEU A 88 8.21 -26.40 22.15
C LEU A 88 9.44 -25.60 21.74
N ALA A 89 10.04 -25.93 20.58
CA ALA A 89 11.00 -25.03 19.95
C ALA A 89 10.31 -23.72 19.50
N ALA A 90 10.99 -22.58 19.60
CA ALA A 90 10.44 -21.27 19.23
C ALA A 90 9.88 -21.22 17.80
N GLY A 91 10.56 -21.84 16.82
CA GLY A 91 10.05 -21.94 15.45
C GLY A 91 8.73 -22.72 15.34
N SER A 92 8.54 -23.75 16.16
CA SER A 92 7.28 -24.51 16.25
C SER A 92 6.18 -23.68 16.88
N VAL A 93 6.48 -22.92 17.94
CA VAL A 93 5.54 -21.95 18.52
C VAL A 93 5.11 -20.95 17.47
N TRP A 94 6.04 -20.38 16.71
CA TRP A 94 5.73 -19.38 15.70
C TRP A 94 4.79 -19.90 14.61
N LYS A 95 5.04 -21.12 14.10
CA LYS A 95 4.17 -21.78 13.13
C LYS A 95 2.76 -22.03 13.68
N ARG A 96 2.67 -22.45 14.94
CA ARG A 96 1.40 -22.74 15.62
C ARG A 96 0.61 -21.48 15.96
N MET A 97 1.27 -20.42 16.44
CA MET A 97 0.64 -19.13 16.73
C MET A 97 0.12 -18.47 15.45
N ARG A 98 0.82 -18.60 14.31
CA ARG A 98 0.25 -18.17 13.01
C ARG A 98 -1.02 -18.95 12.63
N SER A 99 -1.06 -20.25 12.91
CA SER A 99 -2.29 -21.04 12.71
C SER A 99 -3.44 -20.58 13.62
N LEU A 100 -3.14 -20.24 14.88
CA LEU A 100 -4.13 -19.69 15.82
C LEU A 100 -4.56 -18.27 15.43
N ALA A 101 -3.67 -17.48 14.85
CA ALA A 101 -3.98 -16.15 14.33
C ALA A 101 -4.88 -16.21 13.10
N ALA A 102 -4.66 -17.17 12.20
CA ALA A 102 -5.56 -17.45 11.09
C ALA A 102 -6.97 -17.87 11.59
N ALA A 103 -7.04 -18.54 12.75
CA ALA A 103 -8.29 -18.85 13.43
C ALA A 103 -8.83 -17.69 14.30
N ASN A 104 -8.20 -16.51 14.27
CA ASN A 104 -8.55 -15.31 15.05
C ASN A 104 -8.58 -15.53 16.58
N LEU A 105 -7.77 -16.45 17.09
CA LEU A 105 -7.63 -16.68 18.52
C LEU A 105 -6.55 -15.76 19.12
N VAL A 106 -5.60 -15.29 18.30
CA VAL A 106 -4.48 -14.45 18.72
C VAL A 106 -4.10 -13.41 17.66
N VAL A 107 -3.48 -12.29 18.04
CA VAL A 107 -2.82 -11.36 17.11
C VAL A 107 -1.34 -11.28 17.41
N ALA A 108 -0.53 -11.11 16.36
CA ALA A 108 0.85 -10.67 16.50
C ALA A 108 0.88 -9.15 16.68
N ALA A 109 1.40 -8.69 17.82
CA ALA A 109 1.66 -7.29 18.11
C ALA A 109 3.16 -7.03 18.02
N HIS A 110 3.54 -5.87 17.50
CA HIS A 110 4.94 -5.46 17.39
C HIS A 110 5.28 -4.53 18.56
N GLY A 111 6.29 -4.89 19.34
CA GLY A 111 6.85 -4.06 20.41
C GLY A 111 8.33 -3.78 20.18
N GLY A 112 8.89 -2.80 20.90
CA GLY A 112 10.29 -2.35 20.76
C GLY A 112 11.37 -3.40 21.07
N GLY A 113 11.00 -4.61 21.51
CA GLY A 113 11.90 -5.73 21.81
C GLY A 113 11.64 -7.00 20.99
N GLY A 114 10.84 -6.93 19.93
CA GLY A 114 10.41 -8.10 19.15
C GLY A 114 8.89 -8.30 19.17
N GLY A 115 8.37 -9.07 18.22
CA GLY A 115 6.94 -9.36 18.11
C GLY A 115 6.45 -10.25 19.25
N TYR A 116 5.30 -9.93 19.83
CA TYR A 116 4.64 -10.72 20.88
C TYR A 116 3.20 -11.06 20.48
N TRP A 117 2.58 -12.00 21.17
CA TRP A 117 1.21 -12.41 20.89
C TRP A 117 0.23 -11.90 21.95
N ARG A 118 -0.98 -11.54 21.53
CA ARG A 118 -2.11 -11.25 22.42
C ARG A 118 -3.26 -12.16 22.11
N ALA A 119 -4.00 -12.57 23.14
CA ALA A 119 -5.27 -13.26 22.96
C ALA A 119 -6.28 -12.30 22.33
N VAL A 120 -7.09 -12.79 21.40
CA VAL A 120 -8.22 -12.05 20.83
C VAL A 120 -9.48 -12.61 21.45
N GLN A 121 -10.50 -11.79 21.60
CA GLN A 121 -11.84 -12.31 21.84
C GLN A 121 -12.20 -13.16 20.62
N GLY A 122 -12.19 -14.49 20.78
CA GLY A 122 -12.59 -15.39 19.71
C GLY A 122 -13.92 -14.88 19.16
N PHE A 123 -13.96 -14.65 17.84
CA PHE A 123 -15.19 -14.21 17.20
C PHE A 123 -16.30 -15.20 17.57
N THR A 124 -17.46 -14.69 17.96
CA THR A 124 -18.63 -15.57 18.13
C THR A 124 -18.90 -16.29 16.81
N PRO A 125 -19.55 -17.47 16.80
CA PRO A 125 -19.90 -18.14 15.56
C PRO A 125 -20.63 -17.21 14.55
N ALA A 126 -21.45 -16.28 15.06
CA ALA A 126 -22.09 -15.25 14.25
C ALA A 126 -21.09 -14.26 13.63
N GLN A 127 -20.09 -13.80 14.39
CA GLN A 127 -19.05 -12.91 13.87
C GLN A 127 -18.11 -13.61 12.87
N VAL A 128 -17.84 -14.90 13.08
CA VAL A 128 -17.11 -15.73 12.10
C VAL A 128 -17.91 -15.83 10.80
N GLN A 129 -19.22 -16.07 10.90
CA GLN A 129 -20.13 -16.13 9.76
C GLN A 129 -20.17 -14.79 9.00
N THR A 130 -20.38 -13.67 9.70
CA THR A 130 -20.36 -12.33 9.10
C THR A 130 -19.04 -12.03 8.39
N ARG A 131 -17.92 -12.51 8.93
CA ARG A 131 -16.62 -12.33 8.29
C ARG A 131 -16.45 -13.17 7.03
N TYR A 132 -16.96 -14.40 7.00
CA TYR A 132 -16.99 -15.19 5.77
C TYR A 132 -17.81 -14.49 4.69
N GLU A 133 -18.99 -13.97 5.04
CA GLU A 133 -19.84 -13.19 4.13
C GLU A 133 -19.12 -11.95 3.61
N LEU A 134 -18.36 -11.23 4.45
CA LEU A 134 -17.56 -10.08 4.02
C LEU A 134 -16.41 -10.46 3.08
N HIS A 135 -15.76 -11.60 3.30
CA HIS A 135 -14.71 -12.08 2.38
C HIS A 135 -15.29 -12.52 1.04
N GLU A 136 -16.41 -13.24 1.04
CA GLU A 136 -17.13 -13.62 -0.18
C GLU A 136 -17.55 -12.38 -0.98
N LEU A 137 -18.10 -11.37 -0.31
CA LEU A 137 -18.48 -10.10 -0.92
C LEU A 137 -17.27 -9.31 -1.45
N ALA A 138 -16.12 -9.37 -0.78
CA ALA A 138 -14.89 -8.77 -1.27
C ALA A 138 -14.37 -9.48 -2.54
N ASP A 139 -14.39 -10.81 -2.57
CA ASP A 139 -14.01 -11.60 -3.74
C ASP A 139 -14.96 -11.36 -4.92
N GLU A 140 -16.27 -11.19 -4.65
CA GLU A 140 -17.25 -10.77 -5.65
C GLU A 140 -16.96 -9.37 -6.20
N ILE A 141 -16.64 -8.40 -5.34
CA ILE A 141 -16.25 -7.04 -5.75
C ILE A 141 -15.01 -7.09 -6.65
N ASP A 142 -13.97 -7.82 -6.25
CA ASP A 142 -12.74 -7.95 -7.05
C ASP A 142 -13.04 -8.62 -8.40
N THR A 143 -13.88 -9.66 -8.41
CA THR A 143 -14.34 -10.30 -9.65
C THR A 143 -15.09 -9.32 -10.56
N HIS A 144 -15.96 -8.49 -10.00
CA HIS A 144 -16.70 -7.47 -10.72
C HIS A 144 -15.80 -6.34 -11.23
N LEU A 145 -14.82 -5.90 -10.43
CA LEU A 145 -13.81 -4.92 -10.84
C LEU A 145 -12.94 -5.47 -11.97
N ASP A 146 -12.52 -6.73 -11.91
CA ASP A 146 -11.80 -7.41 -12.98
C ASP A 146 -12.66 -7.58 -14.23
N ALA A 147 -13.95 -7.84 -14.08
CA ALA A 147 -14.88 -7.94 -15.20
C ALA A 147 -15.12 -6.57 -15.86
N LEU A 148 -15.29 -5.50 -15.07
CA LEU A 148 -15.40 -4.12 -15.55
C LEU A 148 -14.11 -3.69 -16.25
N THR A 149 -12.96 -3.90 -15.63
CA THR A 149 -11.66 -3.59 -16.22
C THR A 149 -11.44 -4.36 -17.52
N ARG A 150 -11.81 -5.64 -17.59
CA ARG A 150 -11.76 -6.42 -18.84
C ARG A 150 -12.77 -5.95 -19.87
N ALA A 151 -13.96 -5.52 -19.47
CA ALA A 151 -14.97 -4.98 -20.37
C ALA A 151 -14.52 -3.61 -20.94
N GLU A 152 -13.95 -2.75 -20.11
CA GLU A 152 -13.34 -1.48 -20.52
C GLU A 152 -12.14 -1.71 -21.44
N LEU A 153 -11.24 -2.64 -21.10
CA LEU A 153 -10.13 -3.02 -21.97
C LEU A 153 -10.60 -3.64 -23.28
N ARG A 154 -11.70 -4.40 -23.29
CA ARG A 154 -12.33 -4.91 -24.53
C ARG A 154 -12.98 -3.80 -25.33
N ALA A 155 -13.61 -2.81 -24.69
CA ALA A 155 -14.20 -1.65 -25.36
C ALA A 155 -13.11 -0.77 -25.98
N ILE A 156 -12.01 -0.53 -25.24
CA ILE A 156 -10.81 0.15 -25.74
C ILE A 156 -10.18 -0.67 -26.86
N ALA A 157 -10.01 -1.97 -26.71
CA ALA A 157 -9.49 -2.84 -27.77
C ALA A 157 -10.39 -2.85 -29.01
N ALA A 158 -11.71 -2.80 -28.85
CA ALA A 158 -12.67 -2.69 -29.96
C ALA A 158 -12.59 -1.32 -30.64
N GLN A 159 -12.47 -0.23 -29.88
CA GLN A 159 -12.22 1.11 -30.42
C GLN A 159 -10.87 1.19 -31.14
N LEU A 160 -9.82 0.58 -30.59
CA LEU A 160 -8.51 0.47 -31.21
C LEU A 160 -8.53 -0.43 -32.44
N ARG A 161 -9.38 -1.46 -32.49
CA ARG A 161 -9.59 -2.32 -33.67
C ARG A 161 -10.35 -1.59 -34.78
N VAL A 162 -11.33 -0.74 -34.44
CA VAL A 162 -11.96 0.20 -35.38
C VAL A 162 -10.93 1.22 -35.93
N ILE A 163 -9.93 1.58 -35.13
CA ILE A 163 -8.79 2.41 -35.58
C ILE A 163 -7.78 1.57 -36.40
N GLY A 164 -7.65 0.26 -36.14
CA GLY A 164 -6.73 -0.68 -36.79
C GLY A 164 -7.23 -1.31 -38.09
N ASP A 165 -8.53 -1.26 -38.39
CA ASP A 165 -9.11 -1.59 -39.71
C ASP A 165 -8.95 -0.43 -40.72
N ARG A 166 -8.36 0.69 -40.28
CA ARG A 166 -7.67 1.61 -41.19
C ARG A 166 -6.42 0.88 -41.67
N PRO A 167 -6.19 0.71 -42.98
CA PRO A 167 -5.15 -0.17 -43.50
C PRO A 167 -3.82 0.13 -42.80
N ALA A 168 -3.29 -0.89 -42.12
CA ALA A 168 -2.00 -0.88 -41.49
C ALA A 168 -0.95 -0.61 -42.57
N ALA A 169 -0.59 0.66 -42.70
CA ALA A 169 0.63 1.04 -43.36
C ALA A 169 1.77 0.49 -42.51
N GLY A 170 2.20 -0.73 -42.84
CA GLY A 170 3.62 -1.00 -42.92
C GLY A 170 4.20 0.05 -43.86
N GLN A 171 4.44 1.26 -43.35
CA GLN A 171 5.18 2.28 -44.05
C GLN A 171 6.56 1.69 -44.23
N SER A 172 6.82 1.23 -45.45
CA SER A 172 8.16 1.36 -46.02
C SER A 172 8.68 2.73 -45.59
N PRO A 173 9.94 2.85 -45.11
CA PRO A 173 10.46 4.10 -44.58
C PRO A 173 10.09 5.22 -45.54
N VAL A 174 9.24 6.15 -45.08
CA VAL A 174 8.78 7.27 -45.91
C VAL A 174 10.04 7.93 -46.45
N ARG A 175 10.24 7.82 -47.76
CA ARG A 175 11.43 8.38 -48.41
C ARG A 175 11.29 9.89 -48.31
N VAL A 176 12.00 10.48 -47.35
CA VAL A 176 12.02 11.92 -47.14
C VAL A 176 12.59 12.57 -48.40
N THR A 177 11.78 13.36 -49.09
CA THR A 177 12.20 14.14 -50.26
C THR A 177 12.54 15.57 -49.86
N ASP A 178 13.34 16.26 -50.66
CA ASP A 178 13.68 17.67 -50.41
C ASP A 178 12.45 18.59 -50.40
N GLN A 179 11.41 18.22 -51.16
CA GLN A 179 10.13 18.92 -51.16
C GLN A 179 9.39 18.78 -49.83
N MET A 180 9.43 17.59 -49.20
CA MET A 180 8.86 17.39 -47.86
C MET A 180 9.62 18.21 -46.82
N VAL A 181 10.95 18.22 -46.87
CA VAL A 181 11.78 19.02 -45.94
C VAL A 181 11.50 20.51 -46.10
N THR A 182 11.28 20.98 -47.33
CA THR A 182 10.93 22.38 -47.62
C THR A 182 9.56 22.73 -47.04
N ALA A 183 8.56 21.86 -47.20
CA ALA A 183 7.24 22.06 -46.60
C ALA A 183 7.28 22.06 -45.07
N TRP A 184 8.05 21.14 -44.46
CA TRP A 184 8.24 21.10 -43.01
C TRP A 184 8.85 22.40 -42.48
N ARG A 185 9.84 22.97 -43.18
CA ARG A 185 10.43 24.27 -42.81
C ARG A 185 9.40 25.40 -42.85
N ALA A 186 8.62 25.49 -43.93
CA ALA A 186 7.59 26.52 -44.06
C ALA A 186 6.52 26.43 -42.95
N GLU A 187 6.09 25.23 -42.58
CA GLU A 187 5.12 25.03 -41.49
C GLU A 187 5.70 25.41 -40.12
N LEU A 188 6.97 25.10 -39.87
CA LEU A 188 7.67 25.50 -38.65
C LEU A 188 7.87 27.03 -38.60
N GLU A 189 8.19 27.67 -39.71
CA GLU A 189 8.28 29.13 -39.82
C GLU A 189 6.93 29.82 -39.62
N ALA A 190 5.84 29.18 -40.07
CA ALA A 190 4.46 29.61 -39.80
C ALA A 190 4.02 29.36 -38.34
N GLY A 191 4.89 28.81 -37.49
CA GLY A 191 4.66 28.67 -36.05
C GLY A 191 4.13 27.30 -35.60
N ALA A 192 4.01 26.31 -36.50
CA ALA A 192 3.68 24.95 -36.10
C ALA A 192 4.82 24.35 -35.25
N SER A 193 4.47 23.50 -34.30
CA SER A 193 5.46 22.73 -33.55
C SER A 193 5.93 21.52 -34.34
N VAL A 194 7.15 21.05 -34.05
CA VAL A 194 7.70 19.81 -34.61
C VAL A 194 6.77 18.61 -34.38
N ARG A 195 6.01 18.61 -33.28
CA ARG A 195 5.03 17.54 -33.00
C ARG A 195 3.85 17.64 -33.98
N GLU A 196 3.28 18.81 -34.18
CA GLU A 196 2.15 18.99 -35.10
C GLU A 196 2.53 18.68 -36.55
N VAL A 197 3.75 19.06 -36.97
CA VAL A 197 4.28 18.69 -38.29
C VAL A 197 4.47 17.17 -38.39
N ALA A 198 5.05 16.53 -37.37
CA ALA A 198 5.23 15.08 -37.35
C ALA A 198 3.89 14.31 -37.41
N ASP A 199 2.91 14.73 -36.61
CA ASP A 199 1.58 14.13 -36.55
C ASP A 199 0.82 14.35 -37.87
N ARG A 200 0.93 15.53 -38.48
CA ARG A 200 0.28 15.84 -39.78
C ARG A 200 0.86 15.02 -40.93
N TRP A 201 2.18 14.89 -40.97
CA TRP A 201 2.89 14.19 -42.04
C TRP A 201 3.10 12.71 -41.77
N GLN A 202 2.61 12.21 -40.62
CA GLN A 202 2.72 10.81 -40.20
C GLN A 202 4.17 10.30 -40.23
N VAL A 203 5.10 11.15 -39.77
CA VAL A 203 6.53 10.84 -39.66
C VAL A 203 6.98 10.97 -38.22
N ALA A 204 8.03 10.23 -37.83
CA ALA A 204 8.60 10.36 -36.49
C ALA A 204 9.13 11.79 -36.25
N ARG A 205 8.96 12.29 -35.02
CA ARG A 205 9.42 13.64 -34.63
C ARG A 205 10.92 13.80 -34.84
N GLU A 206 11.66 12.73 -34.59
CA GLU A 206 13.11 12.62 -34.78
C GLU A 206 13.48 12.75 -36.26
N THR A 207 12.64 12.26 -37.18
CA THR A 207 12.86 12.38 -38.63
C THR A 207 12.71 13.83 -39.07
N VAL A 208 11.66 14.52 -38.63
CA VAL A 208 11.48 15.96 -38.90
C VAL A 208 12.67 16.75 -38.35
N GLN A 209 13.08 16.48 -37.11
CA GLN A 209 14.23 17.16 -36.49
C GLN A 209 15.54 16.92 -37.23
N ARG A 210 15.81 15.67 -37.65
CA ARG A 210 17.03 15.29 -38.35
C ARG A 210 17.16 16.00 -39.70
N HIS A 211 16.07 16.12 -40.45
CA HIS A 211 16.11 16.67 -41.81
C HIS A 211 15.93 18.19 -41.88
N VAL A 212 15.19 18.80 -40.94
CA VAL A 212 15.06 20.27 -40.87
C VAL A 212 16.34 20.89 -40.27
N GLY A 213 17.08 20.15 -39.45
CA GLY A 213 18.39 20.54 -38.88
C GLY A 213 18.27 21.41 -37.61
N PRO A 214 19.39 21.66 -36.90
CA PRO A 214 19.40 22.44 -35.66
C PRO A 214 19.03 23.91 -35.85
N THR A 215 19.17 24.45 -37.06
CA THR A 215 18.66 25.79 -37.46
C THR A 215 17.14 25.84 -37.56
N GLY A 216 16.47 24.68 -37.69
CA GLY A 216 15.01 24.53 -37.58
C GLY A 216 14.51 24.28 -36.16
N ARG A 217 15.37 24.35 -35.14
CA ARG A 217 14.89 24.50 -33.76
C ARG A 217 14.27 25.88 -33.65
N VAL A 218 12.96 25.97 -33.90
CA VAL A 218 12.16 27.04 -33.31
C VAL A 218 12.20 26.77 -31.80
N SER A 219 13.20 27.37 -31.14
CA SER A 219 13.33 27.36 -29.68
C SER A 219 11.96 27.67 -29.11
N GLY A 220 11.50 26.81 -28.17
CA GLY A 220 10.10 26.68 -27.77
C GLY A 220 9.29 27.97 -27.86
N ARG A 221 8.14 27.90 -28.56
CA ARG A 221 7.15 28.96 -28.75
C ARG A 221 7.73 30.33 -28.40
N ARG A 222 8.47 30.96 -29.33
CA ARG A 222 8.97 32.33 -29.14
C ARG A 222 7.79 33.17 -28.67
N ILE A 223 7.82 33.54 -27.39
CA ILE A 223 6.78 34.38 -26.81
C ILE A 223 7.01 35.74 -27.45
N ASP A 224 6.00 36.18 -28.21
CA ASP A 224 6.05 37.45 -28.90
C ASP A 224 6.34 38.57 -27.88
N PRO A 225 7.31 39.47 -28.14
CA PRO A 225 7.54 40.64 -27.30
C PRO A 225 6.26 41.40 -26.93
N ALA A 226 5.27 41.48 -27.82
CA ALA A 226 3.98 42.11 -27.55
C ALA A 226 3.20 41.41 -26.43
N VAL A 227 3.27 40.07 -26.37
CA VAL A 227 2.66 39.27 -25.29
C VAL A 227 3.37 39.52 -23.96
N VAL A 228 4.68 39.75 -23.97
CA VAL A 228 5.43 40.10 -22.76
C VAL A 228 5.05 41.50 -22.25
N ASP A 229 4.73 42.45 -23.14
CA ASP A 229 4.23 43.77 -22.75
C ASP A 229 2.82 43.71 -22.15
N GLU A 230 1.96 42.82 -22.64
CA GLU A 230 0.68 42.51 -22.01
C GLU A 230 0.86 41.91 -20.61
N TRP A 231 1.87 41.06 -20.42
CA TRP A 231 2.19 40.51 -19.09
C TRP A 231 2.63 41.61 -18.11
N ARG A 232 3.47 42.55 -18.56
CA ARG A 232 3.86 43.72 -17.75
C ARG A 232 2.66 44.57 -17.37
N THR A 233 1.75 44.78 -18.31
CA THR A 233 0.50 45.52 -18.06
C THR A 233 -0.39 44.80 -17.05
N ALA A 234 -0.52 43.47 -17.15
CA ALA A 234 -1.28 42.66 -16.20
C ALA A 234 -0.67 42.70 -14.78
N ILE A 235 0.65 42.61 -14.66
CA ILE A 235 1.36 42.76 -13.38
C ILE A 235 1.11 44.16 -12.79
N ALA A 236 1.22 45.22 -13.60
CA ALA A 236 0.96 46.59 -13.16
C ALA A 236 -0.50 46.80 -12.69
N ALA A 237 -1.44 46.05 -13.26
CA ALA A 237 -2.83 45.99 -12.83
C ALA A 237 -3.07 45.07 -11.61
N GLY A 238 -2.04 44.45 -11.05
CA GLY A 238 -2.09 43.63 -9.85
C GLY A 238 -2.31 42.12 -10.07
N ALA A 239 -2.26 41.63 -11.31
CA ALA A 239 -2.33 40.19 -11.57
C ALA A 239 -1.10 39.47 -11.01
N SER A 240 -1.28 38.25 -10.51
CA SER A 240 -0.14 37.43 -10.09
C SER A 240 0.56 36.77 -11.28
N VAL A 241 1.81 36.36 -11.10
CA VAL A 241 2.54 35.55 -12.08
C VAL A 241 1.80 34.24 -12.39
N GLN A 242 1.03 33.70 -11.43
CA GLN A 242 0.22 32.52 -11.63
C GLN A 242 -0.97 32.79 -12.56
N ASP A 243 -1.68 33.90 -12.35
CA ASP A 243 -2.82 34.27 -13.20
C ASP A 243 -2.39 34.45 -14.65
N ILE A 244 -1.18 34.99 -14.86
CA ILE A 244 -0.56 35.13 -16.18
C ILE A 244 -0.13 33.77 -16.76
N ALA A 245 0.41 32.88 -15.94
CA ALA A 245 0.76 31.54 -16.38
C ALA A 245 -0.49 30.77 -16.86
N ASP A 246 -1.57 30.84 -16.10
CA ASP A 246 -2.81 30.13 -16.38
C ASP A 246 -3.54 30.72 -17.58
N LYS A 247 -3.64 32.06 -17.68
CA LYS A 247 -4.34 32.73 -18.77
C LYS A 247 -3.66 32.52 -20.13
N TRP A 248 -2.33 32.45 -20.18
CA TRP A 248 -1.59 32.29 -21.44
C TRP A 248 -1.08 30.85 -21.67
N GLY A 249 -1.39 29.90 -20.78
CA GLY A 249 -0.99 28.49 -20.93
C GLY A 249 0.53 28.30 -20.96
N VAL A 250 1.26 29.07 -20.15
CA VAL A 250 2.73 29.03 -20.04
C VAL A 250 3.14 28.67 -18.61
N SER A 251 4.37 28.21 -18.41
CA SER A 251 4.86 27.91 -17.05
C SER A 251 5.18 29.19 -16.28
N LYS A 252 5.03 29.18 -14.94
CA LYS A 252 5.45 30.31 -14.08
C LYS A 252 6.91 30.71 -14.33
N SER A 253 7.79 29.72 -14.50
CA SER A 253 9.21 29.95 -14.78
C SER A 253 9.42 30.66 -16.11
N ALA A 254 8.60 30.38 -17.13
CA ALA A 254 8.67 31.10 -18.40
C ALA A 254 8.27 32.57 -18.23
N VAL A 255 7.16 32.83 -17.51
CA VAL A 255 6.70 34.20 -17.20
C VAL A 255 7.80 34.99 -16.46
N GLN A 256 8.36 34.41 -15.40
CA GLN A 256 9.43 35.04 -14.61
C GLN A 256 10.70 35.31 -15.45
N ARG A 257 11.09 34.36 -16.30
CA ARG A 257 12.27 34.51 -17.17
C ARG A 257 12.11 35.67 -18.16
N HIS A 258 10.91 35.88 -18.69
CA HIS A 258 10.64 36.92 -19.69
C HIS A 258 10.33 38.30 -19.08
N LEU A 259 9.76 38.35 -17.86
CA LEU A 259 9.57 39.59 -17.13
C LEU A 259 10.86 40.10 -16.47
N GLY A 260 11.81 39.22 -16.18
CA GLY A 260 13.08 39.56 -15.56
C GLY A 260 12.95 40.03 -14.10
N PRO A 261 14.06 40.44 -13.46
CA PRO A 261 14.09 40.81 -12.04
C PRO A 261 13.27 42.06 -11.70
N GLN A 262 13.01 42.92 -12.68
CA GLN A 262 12.30 44.19 -12.50
C GLN A 262 10.79 44.10 -12.74
N GLY A 263 10.29 42.99 -13.28
CA GLY A 263 8.87 42.78 -13.60
C GLY A 263 8.12 41.87 -12.62
N VAL A 264 8.78 41.40 -11.55
CA VAL A 264 8.17 40.55 -10.53
C VAL A 264 8.09 41.37 -9.25
N PRO A 265 6.89 41.60 -8.67
CA PRO A 265 6.77 42.22 -7.35
C PRO A 265 7.67 41.47 -6.36
N PRO A 266 8.35 42.16 -5.43
CA PRO A 266 9.08 41.46 -4.38
C PRO A 266 8.14 40.43 -3.76
N GLY A 267 8.65 39.20 -3.61
CA GLY A 267 7.89 38.14 -2.96
C GLY A 267 7.39 38.58 -1.59
N PRO A 268 6.50 37.79 -0.96
CA PRO A 268 6.05 38.08 0.40
C PRO A 268 7.24 38.45 1.28
N ALA A 269 7.06 39.49 2.10
CA ALA A 269 8.12 40.05 2.92
C ALA A 269 8.91 38.93 3.60
N PRO A 270 10.26 39.02 3.65
CA PRO A 270 11.07 37.99 4.26
C PRO A 270 10.52 37.69 5.65
N ASP A 271 10.22 36.42 5.90
CA ASP A 271 9.69 35.95 7.18
C ASP A 271 10.43 36.62 8.35
N PRO A 272 9.74 36.95 9.46
CA PRO A 272 10.37 37.43 10.68
C PRO A 272 11.58 36.57 11.06
N GLN A 273 12.69 37.22 11.41
CA GLN A 273 13.88 36.51 11.90
C GLN A 273 13.60 35.93 13.28
N VAL A 274 13.00 34.74 13.32
CA VAL A 274 12.78 33.96 14.54
C VAL A 274 14.08 33.26 14.92
N THR A 275 14.61 33.57 16.10
CA THR A 275 15.80 32.93 16.67
C THR A 275 15.48 31.54 17.23
N VAL A 276 16.49 30.83 17.76
CA VAL A 276 16.24 29.56 18.47
C VAL A 276 15.48 29.84 19.77
N ASP A 277 15.91 30.85 20.53
CA ASP A 277 15.34 31.19 21.83
C ASP A 277 13.89 31.63 21.73
N ASP A 278 13.54 32.42 20.70
CA ASP A 278 12.14 32.82 20.44
C ASP A 278 11.23 31.61 20.23
N ALA A 279 11.71 30.62 19.44
CA ALA A 279 10.96 29.42 19.14
C ALA A 279 10.80 28.51 20.38
N VAL A 280 11.83 28.41 21.22
CA VAL A 280 11.77 27.69 22.50
C VAL A 280 10.78 28.35 23.44
N ALA A 281 10.89 29.66 23.66
CA ALA A 281 9.99 30.40 24.54
C ALA A 281 8.52 30.33 24.09
N ALA A 282 8.26 30.45 22.78
CA ALA A 282 6.91 30.31 22.24
C ALA A 282 6.37 28.88 22.38
N PHE A 283 7.22 27.87 22.23
CA PHE A 283 6.84 26.47 22.43
C PHE A 283 6.54 26.16 23.90
N GLU A 284 7.34 26.66 24.84
CA GLU A 284 7.09 26.53 26.28
C GLU A 284 5.80 27.22 26.70
N ARG A 285 5.50 28.40 26.14
CA ARG A 285 4.24 29.12 26.41
C ARG A 285 3.01 28.37 25.89
N THR A 286 3.08 27.82 24.70
CA THR A 286 1.89 27.30 23.98
C THR A 286 1.74 25.78 24.04
N GLY A 287 2.79 25.06 24.43
CA GLY A 287 2.85 23.60 24.53
C GLY A 287 2.78 22.85 23.19
N THR A 288 2.67 23.55 22.05
CA THR A 288 2.52 22.93 20.72
C THR A 288 3.28 23.70 19.64
N ILE A 289 3.81 22.99 18.63
CA ILE A 289 4.51 23.60 17.48
C ILE A 289 3.58 24.54 16.70
N LEU A 290 2.32 24.14 16.53
CA LEU A 290 1.32 24.95 15.83
C LEU A 290 0.96 26.22 16.63
N GLY A 291 0.88 26.11 17.97
CA GLY A 291 0.70 27.26 18.85
C GLY A 291 1.85 28.25 18.71
N ALA A 292 3.10 27.77 18.81
CA ALA A 292 4.29 28.59 18.66
C ALA A 292 4.41 29.24 17.26
N ALA A 293 4.03 28.52 16.20
CA ALA A 293 4.03 29.03 14.83
C ALA A 293 3.05 30.21 14.66
N ARG A 294 1.85 30.09 15.25
CA ARG A 294 0.84 31.17 15.25
C ARG A 294 1.28 32.36 16.11
N ASP A 295 1.84 32.09 17.28
CA ASP A 295 2.33 33.12 18.22
C ASP A 295 3.44 33.99 17.59
N LEU A 296 4.30 33.39 16.77
CA LEU A 296 5.43 34.07 16.12
C LEU A 296 5.17 34.49 14.66
N GLY A 297 3.99 34.18 14.11
CA GLY A 297 3.64 34.53 12.72
C GLY A 297 4.54 33.86 11.67
N VAL A 298 4.99 32.63 11.89
CA VAL A 298 5.87 31.89 10.97
C VAL A 298 5.34 30.49 10.66
N GLY A 299 5.86 29.84 9.61
CA GLY A 299 5.48 28.46 9.28
C GLY A 299 5.98 27.41 10.29
N GLU A 300 5.21 26.34 10.49
CA GLU A 300 5.53 25.24 11.43
C GLU A 300 6.91 24.61 11.19
N MET A 301 7.33 24.51 9.93
CA MET A 301 8.63 23.94 9.56
C MET A 301 9.80 24.77 10.13
N LYS A 302 9.65 26.10 10.22
CA LYS A 302 10.65 26.99 10.81
C LYS A 302 10.75 26.73 12.32
N ILE A 303 9.62 26.61 13.01
CA ILE A 303 9.59 26.25 14.45
C ILE A 303 10.23 24.88 14.69
N ARG A 304 9.85 23.85 13.92
CA ARG A 304 10.46 22.50 14.04
C ARG A 304 11.97 22.53 13.85
N THR A 305 12.45 23.27 12.86
CA THR A 305 13.89 23.40 12.59
C THR A 305 14.62 24.06 13.76
N ARG A 306 14.02 25.10 14.39
CA ARG A 306 14.60 25.77 15.55
C ARG A 306 14.60 24.90 16.81
N LEU A 307 13.50 24.19 17.09
CA LEU A 307 13.41 23.27 18.22
C LEU A 307 14.35 22.07 18.08
N TRP A 308 14.58 21.58 16.86
CA TRP A 308 15.61 20.58 16.59
C TRP A 308 17.02 21.12 16.87
N LYS A 309 17.34 22.35 16.41
CA LYS A 309 18.62 22.99 16.74
C LYS A 309 18.84 23.21 18.23
N ALA A 310 17.77 23.39 19.00
CA ALA A 310 17.80 23.46 20.46
C ALA A 310 17.94 22.08 21.15
N GLY A 311 17.89 20.98 20.40
CA GLY A 311 17.92 19.62 20.95
C GLY A 311 16.60 19.17 21.60
N ILE A 312 15.51 19.93 21.43
CA ILE A 312 14.19 19.60 22.01
C ILE A 312 13.49 18.51 21.18
N LEU A 313 13.68 18.51 19.86
CA LEU A 313 13.16 17.47 18.98
C LEU A 313 14.24 16.43 18.65
N PRO A 314 13.95 15.12 18.75
CA PRO A 314 14.95 14.07 18.58
C PRO A 314 15.42 13.87 17.13
N HIS A 315 14.67 14.35 16.14
CA HIS A 315 14.97 14.16 14.72
C HIS A 315 14.77 15.43 13.91
N HIS A 316 15.56 15.56 12.84
CA HIS A 316 15.41 16.65 11.90
C HIS A 316 14.06 16.50 11.16
N PRO A 317 13.29 17.59 10.97
CA PRO A 317 11.93 17.49 10.45
C PRO A 317 11.81 16.94 9.02
N VAL A 318 12.89 17.00 8.23
CA VAL A 318 12.94 16.46 6.86
C VAL A 318 13.15 14.93 6.83
N ASP A 319 13.63 14.33 7.91
CA ASP A 319 13.90 12.88 7.94
C ASP A 319 12.60 12.07 8.06
N ARG A 320 11.57 12.60 8.74
CA ARG A 320 10.28 11.92 8.90
C ARG A 320 9.46 11.83 7.61
N ASP A 321 9.67 12.72 6.65
CA ASP A 321 8.96 12.70 5.37
C ASP A 321 9.58 11.71 4.37
N ARG A 322 10.77 11.15 4.69
CA ARG A 322 11.41 10.08 3.90
C ARG A 322 11.05 8.67 4.36
N GLU A 323 10.42 8.55 5.52
CA GLU A 323 10.01 7.27 6.14
C GLU A 323 8.51 6.98 5.97
N ARG A 324 7.77 7.83 5.24
CA ARG A 324 6.37 7.62 4.83
C ARG A 324 6.29 7.33 3.33
#